data_AF-A0A5D4GT52-F1
#
_entry.id   AF-A0A5D4GT52-F1
#
_cell.length_a   1.000
_cell.length_b   1.000
_cell.length_c   1.000
_cell.angle_alpha   90.00
_cell.angle_beta   90.00
_cell.angle_gamma   90.00
#
_symmetry.space_group_name_H-M   'P 1'
#
loop_
_entity.id
_entity.type
_entity.pdbx_description
1 polymer ?
#
loop_
_entity_poly.entity_id
_entity_poly.type
_entity_poly.pdbx_seq_one_letter_code
_entity_poly.pdbx_strand_id
1 'polypeptide(L)'
;MKRQPILDFFDISSNVEELPRNELFRLRGGYSDGTIDGGELPGVDVPPPPGSPDPDDDPWDWGGDDPHDGWDDENSDMGGGSDTGGSGYGGGGTIYTPPPTSNPEPEEGVAQQNIDIEKLTNALKAVYETKTSPNLQEMGISPSQYIADWIGGKVQYNFNNDPDYRDTCALTLSLVLNLMGDGYNIEYTEGQTSSGDFNRNGENEWYFYRAEDMQDYLTSKYGNAVEVGHIDNIPDGAQGFLYYEQFEGYDRNYNHVDYWDGGSVMGGTDYSNAGGKVYFIRTN
;
A
#
# COMPACT_ATOMS: atom_id res chain seq x y z
N MET A 1 -13.69 -9.07 -50.66
CA MET A 1 -14.60 -9.06 -49.49
C MET A 1 -13.74 -9.28 -48.25
N LYS A 2 -13.45 -8.23 -47.48
CA LYS A 2 -12.68 -8.30 -46.23
C LYS A 2 -13.70 -8.45 -45.09
N ARG A 3 -13.58 -9.51 -44.28
CA ARG A 3 -14.36 -9.67 -43.05
C ARG A 3 -13.66 -8.86 -41.96
N GLN A 4 -14.41 -7.98 -41.30
CA GLN A 4 -13.95 -7.32 -40.08
C GLN A 4 -14.13 -8.30 -38.90
N PRO A 5 -13.18 -8.38 -37.96
CA PRO A 5 -13.46 -9.00 -36.67
C PRO A 5 -14.25 -8.00 -35.82
N ILE A 6 -15.38 -8.48 -35.31
CA ILE A 6 -16.14 -7.84 -34.24
C ILE A 6 -15.32 -8.04 -32.95
N LEU A 7 -14.91 -6.94 -32.32
CA LEU A 7 -14.37 -6.93 -30.97
C LEU A 7 -15.58 -6.85 -30.03
N ASP A 8 -15.88 -7.94 -29.33
CA ASP A 8 -16.81 -7.92 -28.22
C ASP A 8 -16.09 -7.27 -27.03
N PHE A 9 -16.50 -6.04 -26.72
CA PHE A 9 -16.11 -5.34 -25.50
C PHE A 9 -16.79 -6.04 -24.32
N PHE A 10 -16.01 -6.46 -23.32
CA PHE A 10 -16.57 -6.89 -22.04
C PHE A 10 -17.18 -5.67 -21.35
N ASP A 11 -18.51 -5.62 -21.37
CA ASP A 11 -19.32 -4.72 -20.57
C ASP A 11 -19.19 -5.13 -19.10
N ILE A 12 -18.49 -4.32 -18.32
CA ILE A 12 -18.25 -4.57 -16.88
C ILE A 12 -19.49 -4.24 -16.03
N SER A 13 -20.65 -3.95 -16.66
CA SER A 13 -21.91 -3.73 -15.93
C SER A 13 -22.74 -5.01 -15.68
N SER A 14 -22.17 -6.20 -15.86
CA SER A 14 -22.91 -7.47 -15.65
C SER A 14 -22.27 -8.37 -14.60
N ASN A 15 -22.94 -8.45 -13.44
CA ASN A 15 -22.94 -9.51 -12.43
C ASN A 15 -21.56 -10.11 -12.03
N VAL A 16 -21.07 -9.67 -10.88
CA VAL A 16 -19.88 -10.14 -10.13
C VAL A 16 -19.95 -11.63 -9.67
N GLU A 17 -20.94 -12.42 -10.09
CA GLU A 17 -21.10 -13.82 -9.63
C GLU A 17 -20.59 -14.91 -10.59
N GLU A 18 -20.10 -14.58 -11.79
CA GLU A 18 -19.53 -15.58 -12.71
C GLU A 18 -18.20 -15.12 -13.34
N LEU A 19 -17.15 -14.96 -12.52
CA LEU A 19 -15.80 -15.12 -13.04
C LEU A 19 -15.49 -16.63 -13.12
N PRO A 20 -15.15 -17.17 -14.30
CA PRO A 20 -14.78 -18.58 -14.41
C PRO A 20 -13.49 -18.81 -13.62
N ARG A 21 -13.65 -19.41 -12.43
CA ARG A 21 -12.56 -20.10 -11.74
C ARG A 21 -11.99 -21.07 -12.79
N ASN A 22 -10.66 -21.00 -13.03
CA ASN A 22 -9.84 -22.02 -13.70
C ASN A 22 -9.16 -21.66 -15.06
N GLU A 23 -9.22 -20.43 -15.57
CA GLU A 23 -8.48 -20.08 -16.81
C GLU A 23 -7.22 -19.20 -16.64
N LEU A 24 -6.83 -18.84 -15.41
CA LEU A 24 -5.58 -18.07 -15.19
C LEU A 24 -4.28 -18.90 -15.34
N PHE A 25 -4.35 -20.23 -15.47
CA PHE A 25 -3.17 -21.13 -15.45
C PHE A 25 -2.93 -21.91 -16.75
N ARG A 26 -3.15 -21.30 -17.92
CA ARG A 26 -2.82 -21.94 -19.23
C ARG A 26 -1.94 -21.13 -20.17
N LEU A 27 -1.02 -20.34 -19.62
CA LEU A 27 0.14 -19.83 -20.35
C LEU A 27 1.45 -20.32 -19.70
N ARG A 28 1.65 -21.64 -19.69
CA ARG A 28 3.01 -22.21 -19.62
C ARG A 28 3.57 -22.29 -21.03
N GLY A 29 4.54 -21.44 -21.32
CA GLY A 29 5.43 -21.58 -22.47
C GLY A 29 6.79 -21.00 -22.10
N GLY A 30 7.70 -21.84 -21.63
CA GLY A 30 9.06 -21.45 -21.29
C GLY A 30 9.85 -22.64 -20.73
N TYR A 31 10.67 -23.23 -21.58
CA TYR A 31 11.44 -24.45 -21.34
C TYR A 31 12.47 -24.31 -20.20
N SER A 32 12.48 -25.27 -19.30
CA SER A 32 13.69 -25.66 -18.57
C SER A 32 13.73 -27.18 -18.47
N ASP A 33 14.76 -27.76 -19.10
CA ASP A 33 15.44 -28.99 -18.71
C ASP A 33 14.54 -30.18 -18.31
N GLY A 34 14.22 -31.02 -19.30
CA GLY A 34 13.66 -32.35 -19.09
C GLY A 34 13.87 -33.20 -20.34
N THR A 35 14.51 -34.36 -20.18
CA THR A 35 14.73 -35.34 -21.24
C THR A 35 13.39 -35.85 -21.81
N ILE A 36 13.36 -36.15 -23.11
CA ILE A 36 12.17 -36.54 -23.90
C ILE A 36 11.55 -37.90 -23.48
N ASP A 37 12.05 -38.55 -22.42
CA ASP A 37 11.60 -39.91 -22.04
C ASP A 37 11.40 -40.12 -20.52
N GLY A 38 10.90 -39.11 -19.80
CA GLY A 38 10.20 -39.32 -18.51
C GLY A 38 10.95 -40.10 -17.42
N GLY A 39 12.29 -40.02 -17.36
CA GLY A 39 13.09 -40.65 -16.32
C GLY A 39 13.66 -39.63 -15.32
N GLU A 40 13.45 -39.86 -14.02
CA GLU A 40 14.05 -39.06 -12.94
C GLU A 40 15.57 -39.27 -12.87
N LEU A 41 16.32 -38.17 -12.82
CA LEU A 41 17.73 -38.18 -12.43
C LEU A 41 17.84 -38.24 -10.90
N PRO A 42 18.82 -38.99 -10.34
CA PRO A 42 18.99 -39.06 -8.89
C PRO A 42 19.36 -37.68 -8.32
N GLY A 43 18.59 -37.22 -7.35
CA GLY A 43 18.82 -35.96 -6.63
C GLY A 43 20.20 -35.95 -5.99
N VAL A 44 20.99 -34.93 -6.32
CA VAL A 44 22.22 -34.60 -5.59
C VAL A 44 21.81 -33.74 -4.40
N ASP A 45 21.92 -34.30 -3.21
CA ASP A 45 21.62 -33.61 -1.95
C ASP A 45 22.79 -32.67 -1.61
N VAL A 46 22.60 -31.37 -1.85
CA VAL A 46 23.57 -30.34 -1.50
C VAL A 46 23.10 -29.70 -0.20
N PRO A 47 23.83 -29.87 0.93
CA PRO A 47 23.42 -29.26 2.18
C PRO A 47 23.50 -27.72 2.08
N PRO A 48 22.59 -26.98 2.74
CA PRO A 48 22.61 -25.53 2.74
C PRO A 48 23.88 -24.99 3.42
N PRO A 49 24.40 -23.83 2.97
CA PRO A 49 25.56 -23.21 3.60
C PRO A 49 25.24 -22.80 5.04
N PRO A 50 26.20 -22.94 5.98
CA PRO A 50 25.96 -22.61 7.39
C PRO A 50 25.73 -21.10 7.54
N GLY A 51 24.54 -20.72 8.02
CA GLY A 51 24.19 -19.32 8.33
C GLY A 51 23.02 -18.72 7.54
N SER A 52 22.26 -19.51 6.79
CA SER A 52 20.97 -19.07 6.23
C SER A 52 19.91 -18.94 7.34
N PRO A 53 19.15 -17.83 7.41
CA PRO A 53 17.99 -17.70 8.29
C PRO A 53 16.96 -18.80 8.03
N ASP A 54 16.18 -19.13 9.05
CA ASP A 54 15.13 -20.14 9.01
C ASP A 54 14.06 -19.74 7.98
N PRO A 55 13.64 -20.62 7.04
CA PRO A 55 12.55 -20.31 6.09
C PRO A 55 11.19 -20.06 6.76
N ASP A 56 11.05 -20.34 8.06
CA ASP A 56 9.85 -20.05 8.85
C ASP A 56 9.87 -18.66 9.53
N ASP A 57 10.96 -17.89 9.40
CA ASP A 57 10.97 -16.46 9.76
C ASP A 57 10.36 -15.65 8.62
N ASP A 58 9.03 -15.46 8.63
CA ASP A 58 8.36 -14.47 7.79
C ASP A 58 8.65 -13.06 8.35
N PRO A 59 9.44 -12.21 7.66
CA PRO A 59 9.69 -10.85 8.13
C PRO A 59 8.46 -9.92 8.03
N TRP A 60 7.28 -10.45 7.66
CA TRP A 60 6.04 -9.70 7.50
C TRP A 60 4.85 -10.25 8.30
N ASP A 61 5.07 -11.20 9.21
CA ASP A 61 4.10 -11.49 10.27
C ASP A 61 4.17 -10.37 11.32
N TRP A 62 3.52 -9.25 11.02
CA TRP A 62 3.30 -8.17 11.99
C TRP A 62 2.22 -8.58 12.99
N GLY A 63 2.57 -9.53 13.86
CA GLY A 63 2.05 -9.69 15.22
C GLY A 63 0.55 -9.50 15.38
N GLY A 64 -0.22 -10.46 14.88
CA GLY A 64 -1.59 -10.71 15.32
C GLY A 64 -1.66 -11.69 16.49
N ASP A 65 -0.83 -11.52 17.52
CA ASP A 65 -0.92 -12.30 18.76
C ASP A 65 -1.46 -11.43 19.91
N ASP A 66 -2.67 -11.82 20.36
CA ASP A 66 -3.42 -11.36 21.53
C ASP A 66 -2.54 -10.99 22.75
N PRO A 67 -2.68 -9.80 23.36
CA PRO A 67 -2.22 -9.57 24.72
C PRO A 67 -3.36 -9.87 25.70
N HIS A 68 -3.78 -11.13 25.78
CA HIS A 68 -4.76 -11.57 26.78
C HIS A 68 -4.37 -12.88 27.47
N ASP A 69 -3.21 -12.91 28.10
CA ASP A 69 -2.94 -13.77 29.26
C ASP A 69 -1.71 -13.34 30.09
N GLY A 70 -2.02 -12.60 31.16
CA GLY A 70 -1.62 -12.99 32.52
C GLY A 70 -0.15 -12.90 32.91
N TRP A 71 0.23 -11.76 33.49
CA TRP A 71 1.06 -11.75 34.69
C TRP A 71 0.53 -10.71 35.69
N ASP A 72 -0.38 -11.19 36.55
CA ASP A 72 -0.48 -10.69 37.91
C ASP A 72 0.86 -10.96 38.62
N ASP A 73 1.47 -9.92 39.18
CA ASP A 73 1.72 -9.79 40.62
C ASP A 73 2.92 -8.89 40.97
N GLU A 74 2.59 -7.93 41.83
CA GLU A 74 3.36 -7.45 42.98
C GLU A 74 4.62 -6.57 42.79
N ASN A 75 4.38 -5.27 43.02
CA ASN A 75 4.91 -4.53 44.17
C ASN A 75 6.39 -4.09 44.14
N SER A 76 6.63 -2.79 43.99
CA SER A 76 7.41 -2.04 45.00
C SER A 76 7.25 -0.52 44.84
N ASP A 77 6.58 0.04 45.84
CA ASP A 77 6.81 1.37 46.42
C ASP A 77 8.25 1.87 46.29
N MET A 78 8.43 3.02 45.61
CA MET A 78 9.32 4.14 45.97
C MET A 78 8.75 5.37 45.23
N GLY A 79 8.36 6.49 45.82
CA GLY A 79 8.79 7.14 47.04
C GLY A 79 9.13 8.60 46.72
N GLY A 80 8.21 9.52 47.01
CA GLY A 80 8.52 10.80 47.65
C GLY A 80 8.86 12.06 46.81
N GLY A 81 8.14 13.15 47.16
CA GLY A 81 8.66 14.52 47.28
C GLY A 81 8.49 15.42 46.05
N SER A 82 7.39 16.16 45.92
CA SER A 82 7.20 17.55 46.39
C SER A 82 8.31 18.53 45.98
N ASP A 83 7.99 19.53 45.15
CA ASP A 83 7.99 20.92 45.63
C ASP A 83 7.28 21.89 44.68
N THR A 84 6.34 22.60 45.27
CA THR A 84 5.58 23.74 44.77
C THR A 84 6.37 25.04 45.00
N GLY A 85 6.48 25.89 43.98
CA GLY A 85 6.92 27.28 44.09
C GLY A 85 7.25 27.84 42.70
N GLY A 86 6.84 29.02 42.27
CA GLY A 86 6.18 30.14 42.93
C GLY A 86 5.78 31.15 41.86
N SER A 87 4.87 32.06 42.25
CA SER A 87 4.28 33.10 41.42
C SER A 87 5.28 34.16 40.93
N GLY A 88 5.01 34.74 39.76
CA GLY A 88 5.69 35.94 39.26
C GLY A 88 4.84 36.70 38.24
N TYR A 89 4.02 37.64 38.74
CA TYR A 89 3.33 38.66 37.96
C TYR A 89 4.34 39.56 37.21
N GLY A 90 4.08 39.84 35.94
CA GLY A 90 4.83 40.82 35.14
C GLY A 90 4.04 41.25 33.91
N GLY A 91 3.11 42.20 34.11
CA GLY A 91 2.40 42.87 33.03
C GLY A 91 3.33 43.76 32.21
N GLY A 92 3.31 43.57 30.90
CA GLY A 92 3.99 44.41 29.91
C GLY A 92 3.30 44.23 28.57
N GLY A 93 2.30 45.07 28.29
CA GLY A 93 1.61 45.09 27.01
C GLY A 93 2.54 45.55 25.90
N THR A 94 2.91 44.63 25.02
CA THR A 94 3.38 44.94 23.67
C THR A 94 2.30 44.49 22.69
N ILE A 95 1.89 45.41 21.82
CA ILE A 95 0.96 45.11 20.73
C ILE A 95 1.74 44.24 19.74
N TYR A 96 1.58 42.93 19.84
CA TYR A 96 2.13 41.99 18.87
C TYR A 96 1.25 42.07 17.61
N THR A 97 1.69 42.84 16.63
CA THR A 97 1.22 42.67 15.25
C THR A 97 1.94 41.45 14.69
N PRO A 98 1.24 40.35 14.35
CA PRO A 98 1.89 39.21 13.72
C PRO A 98 2.50 39.66 12.38
N PRO A 99 3.67 39.10 11.99
CA PRO A 99 4.17 39.32 10.63
C PRO A 99 3.12 38.82 9.63
N PRO A 100 3.02 39.43 8.43
CA PRO A 100 2.09 38.96 7.43
C PRO A 100 2.36 37.48 7.19
N THR A 101 1.35 36.65 7.45
CA THR A 101 1.34 35.25 7.06
C THR A 101 1.44 35.22 5.56
N SER A 102 2.63 34.97 5.02
CA SER A 102 2.77 34.44 3.67
C SER A 102 2.27 33.01 3.71
N ASN A 103 0.94 32.85 3.83
CA ASN A 103 0.30 31.71 3.21
C ASN A 103 0.59 31.89 1.72
N PRO A 104 1.33 30.99 1.05
CA PRO A 104 1.16 30.92 -0.38
C PRO A 104 -0.34 30.64 -0.58
N GLU A 105 -1.04 31.59 -1.19
CA GLU A 105 -2.37 31.33 -1.73
C GLU A 105 -2.26 30.05 -2.58
N PRO A 106 -3.18 29.08 -2.44
CA PRO A 106 -3.16 27.93 -3.33
C PRO A 106 -3.20 28.45 -4.75
N GLU A 107 -2.22 28.06 -5.57
CA GLU A 107 -2.19 28.47 -6.97
C GLU A 107 -3.55 28.15 -7.60
N GLU A 108 -4.26 29.19 -8.02
CA GLU A 108 -5.51 29.03 -8.75
C GLU A 108 -5.21 28.23 -10.03
N GLY A 109 -5.71 26.98 -10.11
CA GLY A 109 -5.93 26.36 -11.42
C GLY A 109 -5.64 24.87 -11.58
N VAL A 110 -5.13 24.13 -10.59
CA VAL A 110 -5.10 22.66 -10.73
C VAL A 110 -6.52 22.14 -10.44
N ALA A 111 -7.26 21.85 -11.51
CA ALA A 111 -8.55 21.20 -11.39
C ALA A 111 -8.36 19.82 -10.74
N GLN A 112 -8.70 19.71 -9.46
CA GLN A 112 -8.72 18.43 -8.75
C GLN A 112 -9.71 17.50 -9.45
N GLN A 113 -9.26 16.29 -9.76
CA GLN A 113 -10.11 15.26 -10.32
C GLN A 113 -11.01 14.72 -9.21
N ASN A 114 -12.31 14.58 -9.49
CA ASN A 114 -13.18 13.78 -8.63
C ASN A 114 -12.90 12.29 -8.90
N ILE A 115 -12.70 11.51 -7.84
CA ILE A 115 -12.51 10.08 -7.94
C ILE A 115 -13.85 9.33 -7.89
N ASP A 116 -14.03 8.33 -8.74
CA ASP A 116 -15.16 7.41 -8.64
C ASP A 116 -14.93 6.45 -7.46
N ILE A 117 -15.57 6.77 -6.33
CA ILE A 117 -15.38 6.09 -5.06
C ILE A 117 -15.87 4.64 -5.09
N GLU A 118 -17.00 4.38 -5.77
CA GLU A 118 -17.51 3.03 -5.90
C GLU A 118 -16.53 2.17 -6.69
N LYS A 119 -16.03 2.69 -7.82
CA LYS A 119 -15.03 1.99 -8.63
C LYS A 119 -13.73 1.77 -7.88
N LEU A 120 -13.24 2.79 -7.16
CA LEU A 120 -12.02 2.71 -6.33
C LEU A 120 -12.16 1.65 -5.24
N THR A 121 -13.22 1.71 -4.44
CA THR A 121 -13.40 0.80 -3.30
C THR A 121 -13.65 -0.64 -3.75
N ASN A 122 -14.36 -0.85 -4.87
CA ASN A 122 -14.53 -2.18 -5.45
C ASN A 122 -13.19 -2.76 -5.95
N ALA A 123 -12.36 -1.94 -6.62
CA ALA A 123 -11.04 -2.35 -7.07
C ALA A 123 -10.09 -2.64 -5.89
N LEU A 124 -10.09 -1.81 -4.84
CA LEU A 124 -9.32 -2.05 -3.63
C LEU A 124 -9.73 -3.36 -2.96
N LYS A 125 -11.03 -3.60 -2.75
CA LYS A 125 -11.54 -4.86 -2.17
C LYS A 125 -11.04 -6.07 -2.96
N ALA A 126 -11.21 -6.05 -4.28
CA ALA A 126 -10.76 -7.15 -5.14
C ALA A 126 -9.25 -7.40 -5.03
N VAL A 127 -8.43 -6.35 -5.02
CA VAL A 127 -6.97 -6.47 -4.89
C VAL A 127 -6.55 -6.95 -3.50
N TYR A 128 -7.17 -6.44 -2.43
CA TYR A 128 -6.88 -6.85 -1.06
C TYR A 128 -7.29 -8.31 -0.82
N GLU A 129 -8.51 -8.70 -1.18
CA GLU A 129 -9.01 -10.08 -1.04
C GLU A 129 -8.16 -11.09 -1.81
N THR A 130 -7.67 -10.72 -2.99
CA THR A 130 -6.84 -11.62 -3.80
C THR A 130 -5.44 -11.75 -3.22
N LYS A 131 -4.78 -10.64 -2.84
CA LYS A 131 -3.39 -10.68 -2.35
C LYS A 131 -3.24 -11.27 -0.95
N THR A 132 -4.32 -11.30 -0.15
CA THR A 132 -4.34 -11.93 1.19
C THR A 132 -5.03 -13.30 1.20
N SER A 133 -5.33 -13.86 0.03
CA SER A 133 -6.01 -15.16 -0.08
C SER A 133 -5.22 -16.29 0.60
N PRO A 134 -5.88 -17.16 1.38
CA PRO A 134 -5.23 -18.31 2.02
C PRO A 134 -4.49 -19.23 1.05
N ASN A 135 -4.97 -19.36 -0.19
CA ASN A 135 -4.31 -20.16 -1.21
C ASN A 135 -2.91 -19.65 -1.56
N LEU A 136 -2.67 -18.34 -1.50
CA LEU A 136 -1.35 -17.77 -1.73
C LEU A 136 -0.39 -18.12 -0.58
N GLN A 137 -0.90 -18.07 0.65
CA GLN A 137 -0.15 -18.46 1.84
C GLN A 137 0.25 -19.95 1.77
N GLU A 138 -0.68 -20.83 1.37
CA GLU A 138 -0.38 -22.26 1.15
C GLU A 138 0.68 -22.49 0.06
N MET A 139 0.79 -21.57 -0.90
CA MET A 139 1.81 -21.60 -1.96
C MET A 139 3.13 -20.93 -1.55
N GLY A 140 3.23 -20.38 -0.34
CA GLY A 140 4.41 -19.61 0.11
C GLY A 140 4.60 -18.30 -0.64
N ILE A 141 3.54 -17.74 -1.23
CA ILE A 141 3.58 -16.47 -1.97
C ILE A 141 3.10 -15.37 -1.01
N SER A 142 3.99 -14.44 -0.67
CA SER A 142 3.63 -13.28 0.14
C SER A 142 2.70 -12.32 -0.63
N PRO A 143 1.87 -11.52 0.06
CA PRO A 143 1.03 -10.51 -0.59
C PRO A 143 1.84 -9.54 -1.48
N SER A 144 3.04 -9.15 -1.03
CA SER A 144 3.95 -8.28 -1.78
C SER A 144 4.48 -8.95 -3.05
N GLN A 145 4.93 -10.21 -2.96
CA GLN A 145 5.34 -10.97 -4.13
C GLN A 145 4.19 -11.10 -5.14
N TYR A 146 2.97 -11.35 -4.66
CA TYR A 146 1.80 -11.46 -5.52
C TYR A 146 1.52 -10.18 -6.30
N ILE A 147 1.60 -9.01 -5.65
CA ILE A 147 1.42 -7.71 -6.33
C ILE A 147 2.50 -7.48 -7.38
N ALA A 148 3.76 -7.76 -7.05
CA ALA A 148 4.87 -7.63 -8.00
C ALA A 148 4.70 -8.58 -9.20
N ASP A 149 4.28 -9.82 -8.96
CA ASP A 149 4.01 -10.82 -10.00
C ASP A 149 2.80 -10.47 -10.88
N TRP A 150 1.75 -9.90 -10.28
CA TRP A 150 0.58 -9.44 -11.01
C TRP A 150 0.94 -8.30 -11.96
N ILE A 151 1.68 -7.31 -11.47
CA ILE A 151 2.13 -6.17 -12.29
C ILE A 151 3.15 -6.62 -13.35
N GLY A 152 4.07 -7.52 -12.99
CA GLY A 152 5.09 -8.02 -13.89
C GLY A 152 6.14 -6.96 -14.28
N GLY A 153 6.81 -7.20 -15.41
CA GLY A 153 7.70 -6.24 -16.05
C GLY A 153 8.87 -5.78 -15.18
N LYS A 154 9.17 -4.48 -15.25
CA LYS A 154 10.28 -3.87 -14.50
C LYS A 154 9.96 -3.76 -13.01
N VAL A 155 8.69 -3.64 -12.64
CA VAL A 155 8.24 -3.70 -11.24
C VAL A 155 8.64 -5.04 -10.62
N GLN A 156 8.26 -6.16 -11.24
CA GLN A 156 8.63 -7.50 -10.75
C GLN A 156 10.14 -7.69 -10.71
N TYR A 157 10.84 -7.25 -11.76
CA TYR A 157 12.30 -7.33 -11.81
C TYR A 157 12.94 -6.57 -10.64
N ASN A 158 12.52 -5.33 -10.38
CA ASN A 158 13.08 -4.53 -9.29
C ASN A 158 12.71 -5.10 -7.92
N PHE A 159 11.46 -5.55 -7.71
CA PHE A 159 11.05 -6.21 -6.46
C PHE A 159 11.99 -7.37 -6.07
N ASN A 160 12.37 -8.19 -7.06
CA ASN A 160 13.23 -9.35 -6.85
C ASN A 160 14.71 -9.00 -6.62
N ASN A 161 15.17 -7.81 -7.04
CA ASN A 161 16.59 -7.48 -7.10
C ASN A 161 16.99 -6.24 -6.28
N ASP A 162 16.02 -5.45 -5.82
CA ASP A 162 16.22 -4.17 -5.13
C ASP A 162 15.40 -4.14 -3.83
N PRO A 163 16.05 -4.12 -2.66
CA PRO A 163 15.37 -3.99 -1.37
C PRO A 163 14.44 -2.78 -1.27
N ASP A 164 14.71 -1.69 -1.99
CA ASP A 164 13.91 -0.46 -1.96
C ASP A 164 12.55 -0.61 -2.65
N TYR A 165 12.32 -1.72 -3.37
CA TYR A 165 11.06 -2.05 -4.05
C TYR A 165 10.16 -3.01 -3.25
N ARG A 166 10.58 -3.46 -2.07
CA ARG A 166 9.87 -4.50 -1.31
C ARG A 166 8.59 -4.02 -0.64
N ASP A 167 8.48 -2.71 -0.38
CA ASP A 167 7.28 -2.10 0.20
C ASP A 167 6.24 -1.84 -0.90
N THR A 168 5.23 -2.71 -0.97
CA THR A 168 4.28 -2.73 -2.11
C THR A 168 3.01 -1.89 -1.90
N CYS A 169 2.95 -1.03 -0.88
CA CYS A 169 1.78 -0.18 -0.60
C CYS A 169 1.47 0.78 -1.77
N ALA A 170 2.48 1.51 -2.25
CA ALA A 170 2.36 2.40 -3.41
C ALA A 170 2.08 1.63 -4.71
N LEU A 171 2.67 0.44 -4.86
CA LEU A 171 2.41 -0.45 -6.01
C LEU A 171 0.97 -0.95 -6.02
N THR A 172 0.43 -1.30 -4.85
CA THR A 172 -0.98 -1.74 -4.69
C THR A 172 -1.93 -0.64 -5.13
N LEU A 173 -1.76 0.58 -4.61
CA LEU A 173 -2.61 1.72 -5.03
C LEU A 173 -2.42 2.06 -6.51
N SER A 174 -1.19 1.97 -7.03
CA SER A 174 -0.92 2.18 -8.45
C SER A 174 -1.65 1.16 -9.33
N LEU A 175 -1.63 -0.11 -8.95
CA LEU A 175 -2.35 -1.18 -9.63
C LEU A 175 -3.86 -0.92 -9.61
N VAL A 176 -4.41 -0.55 -8.46
CA VAL A 176 -5.84 -0.20 -8.32
C VAL A 176 -6.22 0.95 -9.26
N LEU A 177 -5.46 2.04 -9.29
CA LEU A 177 -5.73 3.18 -10.16
C LEU A 177 -5.64 2.80 -11.65
N ASN A 178 -4.70 1.95 -12.03
CA ASN A 178 -4.60 1.43 -13.39
C ASN A 178 -5.76 0.46 -13.74
N LEU A 179 -6.24 -0.35 -12.79
CA LEU A 179 -7.43 -1.20 -12.95
C LEU A 179 -8.72 -0.37 -13.14
N MET A 180 -8.77 0.83 -12.54
CA MET A 180 -9.87 1.76 -12.78
C MET A 180 -9.88 2.31 -14.22
N GLY A 181 -8.79 2.18 -14.98
CA GLY A 181 -8.72 2.55 -16.40
C GLY A 181 -8.93 4.04 -16.68
N ASP A 182 -9.53 4.36 -17.83
CA ASP A 182 -9.60 5.70 -18.40
C ASP A 182 -9.85 6.82 -17.38
N GLY A 183 -8.90 7.77 -17.34
CA GLY A 183 -8.92 8.91 -16.42
C GLY A 183 -8.19 8.67 -15.09
N TYR A 184 -7.87 7.43 -14.74
CA TYR A 184 -7.19 7.10 -13.47
C TYR A 184 -5.78 6.54 -13.66
N ASN A 185 -5.45 6.09 -14.88
CA ASN A 185 -4.12 5.59 -15.22
C ASN A 185 -3.01 6.56 -14.79
N ILE A 186 -1.94 5.99 -14.25
CA ILE A 186 -0.78 6.74 -13.82
C ILE A 186 0.10 7.03 -15.04
N GLU A 187 0.52 8.29 -15.15
CA GLU A 187 1.45 8.72 -16.19
C GLU A 187 2.90 8.45 -15.76
N TYR A 188 3.78 8.30 -16.76
CA TYR A 188 5.20 8.19 -16.50
C TYR A 188 5.71 9.44 -15.78
N THR A 189 6.33 9.21 -14.63
CA THR A 189 7.10 10.25 -13.93
C THR A 189 8.52 9.75 -13.70
N GLU A 190 9.49 10.49 -14.24
CA GLU A 190 10.91 10.11 -14.21
C GLU A 190 11.41 9.96 -12.78
N GLY A 191 12.06 8.82 -12.49
CA GLY A 191 12.62 8.52 -11.17
C GLY A 191 11.61 8.16 -10.08
N GLN A 192 10.30 8.26 -10.35
CA GLN A 192 9.23 7.95 -9.39
C GLN A 192 8.39 6.74 -9.79
N THR A 193 8.34 6.44 -11.09
CA THR A 193 7.55 5.33 -11.62
C THR A 193 8.41 4.23 -12.24
N SER A 194 7.93 2.99 -12.15
CA SER A 194 8.46 1.82 -12.87
C SER A 194 7.36 1.23 -13.76
N SER A 195 7.77 0.49 -14.80
CA SER A 195 6.87 -0.05 -15.81
C SER A 195 6.43 -1.49 -15.49
N GLY A 196 5.17 -1.79 -15.69
CA GLY A 196 4.59 -3.14 -15.66
C GLY A 196 3.63 -3.35 -16.84
N ASP A 197 3.09 -4.56 -16.98
CA ASP A 197 2.08 -4.90 -17.99
C ASP A 197 1.09 -5.87 -17.33
N PHE A 198 0.24 -5.32 -16.46
CA PHE A 198 -0.61 -6.14 -15.58
C PHE A 198 -1.69 -6.88 -16.38
N ASN A 199 -2.12 -6.30 -17.50
CA ASN A 199 -3.19 -6.82 -18.35
C ASN A 199 -2.67 -7.66 -19.54
N ARG A 200 -1.35 -7.73 -19.71
CA ARG A 200 -0.64 -8.55 -20.70
C ARG A 200 -1.00 -8.19 -22.13
N ASN A 201 -1.26 -6.91 -22.39
CA ASN A 201 -1.59 -6.41 -23.72
C ASN A 201 -0.33 -6.02 -24.53
N GLY A 202 0.86 -6.05 -23.92
CA GLY A 202 2.13 -5.68 -24.54
C GLY A 202 2.42 -4.17 -24.53
N GLU A 203 1.57 -3.37 -23.89
CA GLU A 203 1.75 -1.96 -23.58
C GLU A 203 2.04 -1.82 -22.08
N ASN A 204 2.98 -0.94 -21.72
CA ASN A 204 3.35 -0.78 -20.32
C ASN A 204 2.45 0.24 -19.62
N GLU A 205 2.02 -0.09 -18.41
CA GLU A 205 1.50 0.87 -17.43
C GLU A 205 2.60 1.33 -16.45
N TRP A 206 2.33 2.43 -15.75
CA TRP A 206 3.27 3.06 -14.81
C TRP A 206 2.80 2.92 -13.37
N TYR A 207 3.76 2.74 -12.46
CA TYR A 207 3.49 2.45 -11.06
C TYR A 207 4.46 3.23 -10.17
N PHE A 208 3.93 4.01 -9.23
CA PHE A 208 4.74 4.55 -8.14
C PHE A 208 5.13 3.41 -7.21
N TYR A 209 6.39 3.41 -6.78
CA TYR A 209 6.96 2.36 -5.94
C TYR A 209 7.42 2.89 -4.57
N ARG A 210 7.26 4.20 -4.30
CA ARG A 210 7.49 4.80 -2.98
C ARG A 210 6.20 5.43 -2.47
N ALA A 211 5.92 5.25 -1.19
CA ALA A 211 4.73 5.80 -0.52
C ALA A 211 4.67 7.33 -0.59
N GLU A 212 5.82 8.00 -0.42
CA GLU A 212 5.95 9.45 -0.49
C GLU A 212 5.53 10.01 -1.86
N ASP A 213 6.08 9.48 -2.97
CA ASP A 213 5.69 9.93 -4.30
C ASP A 213 4.21 9.64 -4.61
N MET A 214 3.67 8.53 -4.09
CA MET A 214 2.24 8.24 -4.21
C MET A 214 1.41 9.29 -3.46
N GLN A 215 1.80 9.67 -2.24
CA GLN A 215 1.10 10.72 -1.50
C GLN A 215 1.13 12.07 -2.24
N ASP A 216 2.28 12.46 -2.79
CA ASP A 216 2.41 13.68 -3.60
C ASP A 216 1.49 13.63 -4.83
N TYR A 217 1.47 12.51 -5.54
CA TYR A 217 0.59 12.28 -6.68
C TYR A 217 -0.89 12.40 -6.28
N LEU A 218 -1.33 11.69 -5.24
CA LEU A 218 -2.71 11.74 -4.75
C LEU A 218 -3.09 13.16 -4.31
N THR A 219 -2.16 13.88 -3.69
CA THR A 219 -2.37 15.25 -3.23
C THR A 219 -2.60 16.20 -4.40
N SER A 220 -1.73 16.11 -5.42
CA SER A 220 -1.84 16.93 -6.62
C SER A 220 -3.10 16.64 -7.44
N LYS A 221 -3.56 15.38 -7.43
CA LYS A 221 -4.65 14.91 -8.30
C LYS A 221 -6.03 15.01 -7.66
N TYR A 222 -6.17 14.67 -6.38
CA TYR A 222 -7.48 14.47 -5.74
C TYR A 222 -7.78 15.45 -4.60
N GLY A 223 -6.79 16.15 -4.04
CA GLY A 223 -7.05 17.09 -2.96
C GLY A 223 -5.89 17.25 -1.99
N ASN A 224 -5.91 18.31 -1.18
CA ASN A 224 -4.84 18.56 -0.22
C ASN A 224 -4.81 17.50 0.89
N ALA A 225 -3.62 16.99 1.19
CA ALA A 225 -3.38 16.19 2.38
C ALA A 225 -3.49 17.08 3.63
N VAL A 226 -4.25 16.62 4.62
CA VAL A 226 -4.41 17.28 5.92
C VAL A 226 -3.87 16.37 7.00
N GLU A 227 -2.98 16.89 7.86
CA GLU A 227 -2.51 16.15 9.04
C GLU A 227 -3.67 15.97 10.02
N VAL A 228 -4.05 14.72 10.27
CA VAL A 228 -5.10 14.33 11.23
C VAL A 228 -4.53 13.73 12.50
N GLY A 229 -3.27 13.31 12.49
CA GLY A 229 -2.53 12.74 13.63
C GLY A 229 -2.99 11.34 14.05
N HIS A 230 -4.28 11.03 13.97
CA HIS A 230 -4.86 9.72 14.28
C HIS A 230 -6.14 9.50 13.45
N ILE A 231 -6.45 8.26 13.06
CA ILE A 231 -7.66 7.95 12.26
C ILE A 231 -8.97 8.37 12.95
N ASP A 232 -9.03 8.36 14.28
CA ASP A 232 -10.20 8.84 15.06
C ASP A 232 -10.54 10.32 14.85
N ASN A 233 -9.60 11.10 14.30
CA ASN A 233 -9.82 12.51 13.97
C ASN A 233 -10.38 12.69 12.55
N ILE A 234 -10.54 11.61 11.78
CA ILE A 234 -11.19 11.63 10.47
C ILE A 234 -12.70 11.85 10.68
N PRO A 235 -13.33 12.81 9.98
CA PRO A 235 -14.76 13.06 10.16
C PRO A 235 -15.63 11.85 9.83
N ASP A 236 -16.71 11.65 10.60
CA ASP A 236 -17.69 10.58 10.38
C ASP A 236 -18.18 10.53 8.92
N GLY A 237 -18.09 9.34 8.32
CA GLY A 237 -18.51 9.10 6.94
C GLY A 237 -17.58 9.67 5.87
N ALA A 238 -16.46 10.33 6.24
CA ALA A 238 -15.44 10.72 5.29
C ALA A 238 -14.71 9.48 4.78
N GLN A 239 -14.42 9.47 3.48
CA GLN A 239 -13.60 8.46 2.81
C GLN A 239 -12.40 9.15 2.19
N GLY A 240 -11.29 8.43 2.05
CA GLY A 240 -10.11 9.05 1.48
C GLY A 240 -8.83 8.25 1.62
N PHE A 241 -7.77 8.76 0.99
CA PHE A 241 -6.45 8.16 1.09
C PHE A 241 -5.80 8.51 2.42
N LEU A 242 -5.08 7.55 2.98
CA LEU A 242 -4.26 7.69 4.16
C LEU A 242 -2.79 7.70 3.76
N TYR A 243 -2.03 8.55 4.43
CA TYR A 243 -0.57 8.50 4.40
C TYR A 243 -0.04 8.52 5.83
N TYR A 244 0.67 7.47 6.19
CA TYR A 244 1.40 7.35 7.45
C TYR A 244 2.85 7.70 7.16
N GLU A 245 3.34 8.76 7.78
CA GLU A 245 4.70 9.25 7.62
C GLU A 245 5.54 8.86 8.84
N GLN A 246 6.69 8.22 8.59
CA GLN A 246 7.71 7.91 9.57
C GLN A 246 7.18 7.21 10.82
N PHE A 247 6.28 6.24 10.64
CA PHE A 247 5.87 5.39 11.76
C PHE A 247 6.98 4.41 12.13
N GLU A 248 7.09 4.11 13.42
CA GLU A 248 8.09 3.20 13.98
C GLU A 248 7.76 1.76 13.59
N GLY A 249 8.65 1.16 12.79
CA GLY A 249 8.66 -0.27 12.54
C GLY A 249 9.74 -0.99 13.35
N TYR A 250 9.85 -2.30 13.15
CA TYR A 250 10.78 -3.16 13.88
C TYR A 250 12.27 -2.81 13.65
N ASP A 251 12.64 -2.40 12.44
CA ASP A 251 14.03 -2.19 12.01
C ASP A 251 14.32 -0.75 11.54
N ARG A 252 13.30 0.00 11.13
CA ARG A 252 13.41 1.39 10.66
C ARG A 252 12.07 2.11 10.78
N ASN A 253 12.09 3.42 10.49
CA ASN A 253 10.86 4.16 10.26
C ASN A 253 10.37 3.94 8.83
N TYR A 254 9.06 3.82 8.69
CA TYR A 254 8.39 3.49 7.44
C TYR A 254 7.40 4.57 7.02
N ASN A 255 7.11 4.60 5.72
CA ASN A 255 6.01 5.35 5.15
C ASN A 255 5.02 4.37 4.55
N HIS A 256 3.71 4.57 4.77
CA HIS A 256 2.66 3.71 4.23
C HIS A 256 1.54 4.53 3.61
N VAL A 257 0.97 4.04 2.52
CA VAL A 257 -0.22 4.61 1.88
C VAL A 257 -1.32 3.57 1.85
N ASP A 258 -2.54 3.98 2.15
CA ASP A 258 -3.71 3.12 2.13
C ASP A 258 -4.99 3.92 1.86
N TYR A 259 -6.15 3.29 2.01
CA TYR A 259 -7.45 3.92 1.87
C TYR A 259 -8.32 3.69 3.10
N TRP A 260 -8.96 4.76 3.57
CA TRP A 260 -10.00 4.75 4.60
C TRP A 260 -11.37 4.70 3.93
N ASP A 261 -12.13 3.63 4.18
CA ASP A 261 -13.43 3.42 3.55
C ASP A 261 -14.61 4.07 4.29
N GLY A 262 -14.34 4.86 5.33
CA GLY A 262 -15.36 5.46 6.19
C GLY A 262 -15.57 4.72 7.51
N GLY A 263 -14.96 3.55 7.69
CA GLY A 263 -14.98 2.82 8.96
C GLY A 263 -13.69 2.07 9.28
N SER A 264 -12.90 1.70 8.28
CA SER A 264 -11.65 0.96 8.46
C SER A 264 -10.60 1.29 7.39
N VAL A 265 -9.35 0.99 7.71
CA VAL A 265 -8.26 0.96 6.73
C VAL A 265 -8.43 -0.29 5.86
N MET A 266 -8.52 -0.11 4.54
CA MET A 266 -8.82 -1.21 3.62
C MET A 266 -7.71 -2.27 3.54
N GLY A 267 -6.44 -1.88 3.77
CA GLY A 267 -5.33 -2.83 3.92
C GLY A 267 -5.29 -3.58 5.25
N GLY A 268 -6.18 -3.26 6.19
CA GLY A 268 -6.39 -4.01 7.43
C GLY A 268 -5.60 -3.53 8.65
N THR A 269 -4.54 -2.74 8.45
CA THR A 269 -3.70 -2.25 9.56
C THR A 269 -3.81 -0.74 9.67
N ASP A 270 -4.18 -0.26 10.86
CA ASP A 270 -4.05 1.14 11.24
C ASP A 270 -2.72 1.38 11.95
N TYR A 271 -1.89 2.26 11.38
CA TYR A 271 -0.59 2.62 11.93
C TYR A 271 -0.63 3.91 12.76
N SER A 272 -1.79 4.46 13.08
CA SER A 272 -1.92 5.74 13.80
C SER A 272 -1.26 5.73 15.19
N ASN A 273 -1.11 4.56 15.80
CA ASN A 273 -0.48 4.40 17.12
C ASN A 273 1.00 3.98 17.04
N ALA A 274 1.55 3.79 15.84
CA ALA A 274 2.94 3.37 15.64
C ALA A 274 3.92 4.56 15.66
N GLY A 275 3.52 5.73 16.17
CA GLY A 275 4.32 6.96 16.07
C GLY A 275 4.30 7.55 14.65
N GLY A 276 4.95 8.71 14.49
CA GLY A 276 4.95 9.45 13.22
C GLY A 276 3.73 10.35 13.06
N LYS A 277 3.36 10.62 11.79
CA LYS A 277 2.23 11.48 11.44
C LYS A 277 1.25 10.77 10.53
N VAL A 278 -0.03 11.15 10.63
CA VAL A 278 -1.09 10.64 9.77
C VAL A 278 -1.68 11.79 8.97
N TYR A 279 -1.71 11.64 7.66
CA TYR A 279 -2.35 12.57 6.73
C TYR A 279 -3.53 11.90 6.04
N PHE A 280 -4.55 12.71 5.75
CA PHE A 280 -5.77 12.27 5.10
C PHE A 280 -6.07 13.14 3.88
N ILE A 281 -6.36 12.49 2.75
CA ILE A 281 -6.80 13.14 1.50
C ILE A 281 -8.24 12.70 1.25
N ARG A 282 -9.17 13.62 1.50
CA ARG A 282 -10.61 13.34 1.41
C ARG A 282 -11.08 13.17 -0.04
N THR A 283 -11.97 12.21 -0.27
CA THR A 283 -12.50 11.89 -1.62
C THR A 283 -14.01 12.14 -1.79
N ASN A 284 -14.78 12.42 -0.73
CA ASN A 284 -16.24 12.62 -0.76
C ASN A 284 -16.78 13.87 -0.06
#